data_AF-A0A7V2SSB0-F1
#
_entry.id   AF-A0A7V2SSB0-F1
#
_cell.length_a   1.000
_cell.length_b   1.000
_cell.length_c   1.000
_cell.angle_alpha   90.00
_cell.angle_beta   90.00
_cell.angle_gamma   90.00
#
_symmetry.space_group_name_H-M   'P 1'
#
loop_
_entity.id
_entity.type
_entity.pdbx_description
1 polymer ?
#
loop_
_entity_poly.entity_id
_entity_poly.type
_entity_poly.pdbx_seq_one_letter_code
_entity_poly.pdbx_strand_id
1 'polypeptide(L)'
;MSGIVSEPIQAKISKENHNPTKFYRKCPQCNEIMQRRNYATSSGIVIDVCKSHGIWFDIKELDGILKFIRSGQLQKAQEKAVRIAKRKLKSNKQNNKASESVLMKNVGSHAGVDVFSEIIGWLLD
;
A
#
# COMPACT_ATOMS: atom_id res chain seq x y z
N MET A 1 16.11 0.40 20.65
CA MET A 1 15.08 1.06 19.80
C MET A 1 15.80 1.65 18.59
N SER A 2 15.94 0.89 17.51
CA SER A 2 16.60 1.35 16.28
C SER A 2 15.65 2.25 15.50
N GLY A 3 15.71 3.55 15.79
CA GLY A 3 15.01 4.56 15.01
C GLY A 3 15.47 4.51 13.57
N ILE A 4 14.53 4.34 12.65
CA ILE A 4 14.75 4.54 11.22
C ILE A 4 14.98 6.04 11.04
N VAL A 5 16.23 6.50 11.17
CA VAL A 5 16.66 7.76 10.56
C VAL A 5 16.83 7.45 9.07
N SER A 6 15.72 7.53 8.34
CA SER A 6 15.80 7.60 6.88
C SER A 6 16.52 8.89 6.53
N GLU A 7 17.70 8.78 5.90
CA GLU A 7 18.36 9.93 5.29
C GLU A 7 17.35 10.74 4.47
N PRO A 8 17.44 12.08 4.47
CA PRO A 8 16.52 12.92 3.73
C PRO A 8 16.53 12.52 2.26
N ILE A 9 15.35 12.29 1.70
CA ILE A 9 15.18 11.95 0.28
C ILE A 9 15.84 13.05 -0.55
N GLN A 10 16.94 12.73 -1.22
CA GLN A 10 17.61 13.67 -2.11
C GLN A 10 16.75 13.88 -3.36
N ALA A 11 16.09 15.04 -3.40
CA ALA A 11 15.30 15.54 -4.52
C ALA A 11 16.12 16.57 -5.28
N LYS A 12 16.24 16.40 -6.60
CA LYS A 12 16.97 17.33 -7.48
C LYS A 12 16.02 17.92 -8.53
N ILE A 13 16.16 19.21 -8.79
CA ILE A 13 15.38 19.92 -9.81
C ILE A 13 16.18 19.89 -11.12
N SER A 14 15.57 19.35 -12.18
CA SER A 14 16.13 19.40 -13.52
C SER A 14 16.02 20.82 -14.09
N LYS A 15 17.05 21.27 -14.83
CA LYS A 15 17.08 22.62 -15.42
C LYS A 15 16.09 22.80 -16.58
N GLU A 16 15.54 21.72 -17.12
CA GLU A 16 14.71 21.72 -18.32
C GLU A 16 13.28 21.29 -18.01
N ASN A 17 12.30 22.07 -18.52
CA ASN A 17 10.90 21.67 -18.53
C ASN A 17 10.72 20.52 -19.54
N HIS A 18 10.60 19.30 -19.02
CA HIS A 18 10.53 18.12 -19.86
C HIS A 18 9.12 17.89 -20.39
N ASN A 19 9.05 17.45 -21.65
CA ASN A 19 7.79 17.08 -22.27
C ASN A 19 7.29 15.75 -21.64
N PRO A 20 6.08 15.71 -21.05
CA PRO A 20 5.54 14.48 -20.48
C PRO A 20 5.47 13.31 -21.48
N THR A 21 5.39 13.60 -22.79
CA THR A 21 5.32 12.57 -23.85
C THR A 21 6.67 11.93 -24.23
N LYS A 22 7.80 12.46 -23.72
CA LYS A 22 9.11 11.86 -23.98
C LYS A 22 9.28 10.63 -23.09
N PHE A 23 9.19 9.44 -23.68
CA PHE A 23 9.12 8.18 -22.95
C PHE A 23 10.38 7.83 -22.14
N TYR A 24 11.54 8.41 -22.49
CA TYR A 24 12.82 8.04 -21.89
C TYR A 24 13.60 9.28 -21.45
N ARG A 25 13.81 9.43 -20.14
CA ARG A 25 14.67 10.46 -19.54
C ARG A 25 15.94 9.81 -19.00
N LYS A 26 17.10 10.40 -19.32
CA LYS A 26 18.40 9.96 -18.82
C LYS A 26 18.76 10.77 -17.56
N CYS A 27 19.38 10.09 -16.59
CA CYS A 27 19.91 10.74 -15.40
C CYS A 27 21.04 11.69 -15.80
N PRO A 28 21.03 12.97 -15.40
CA PRO A 28 22.11 13.90 -15.76
C PRO A 28 23.44 13.60 -15.04
N GLN A 29 23.44 12.72 -14.03
CA GLN A 29 24.64 12.32 -13.31
C GLN A 29 25.33 11.08 -13.90
N CYS A 30 24.58 10.09 -14.38
CA CYS A 30 25.14 8.83 -14.88
C CYS A 30 24.66 8.40 -16.26
N ASN A 31 23.81 9.20 -16.91
CA ASN A 31 23.27 8.96 -18.25
C ASN A 31 22.38 7.70 -18.41
N GLU A 32 22.13 6.97 -17.32
CA GLU A 32 21.22 5.82 -17.29
C GLU A 32 19.75 6.23 -17.38
N ILE A 33 18.92 5.36 -17.94
CA ILE A 33 17.48 5.60 -18.07
C ILE A 33 16.82 5.61 -16.69
N MET A 34 16.04 6.65 -16.41
CA MET A 34 15.30 6.79 -15.17
C MET A 34 13.94 6.10 -15.24
N GLN A 35 13.51 5.51 -14.11
CA GLN A 35 12.20 4.90 -13.98
C GLN A 35 11.14 5.98 -13.74
N ARG A 36 10.07 5.97 -14.54
CA ARG A 36 8.91 6.85 -14.31
C ARG A 36 7.97 6.19 -13.30
N ARG A 37 7.61 6.91 -12.24
CA ARG A 37 6.69 6.42 -11.19
C ARG A 37 5.60 7.44 -10.92
N ASN A 38 4.39 6.97 -10.65
CA ASN A 38 3.33 7.85 -10.15
C ASN A 38 3.61 8.22 -8.69
N TYR A 39 3.77 9.51 -8.42
CA TYR A 39 3.78 10.04 -7.07
C TYR A 39 2.37 9.90 -6.47
N ALA A 40 2.25 9.32 -5.27
CA ALA A 40 0.98 9.12 -4.56
C ALA A 40 -0.18 8.71 -5.51
N THR A 41 -0.35 7.42 -5.77
CA THR A 41 -1.19 6.77 -6.81
C THR A 41 -2.39 7.56 -7.39
N SER A 42 -3.11 8.35 -6.59
CA SER A 42 -4.24 9.20 -7.02
C SER A 42 -3.87 10.62 -7.52
N SER A 43 -2.60 11.04 -7.52
CA SER A 43 -2.21 12.43 -7.83
C SER A 43 -2.11 12.72 -9.33
N GLY A 44 -1.88 11.69 -10.16
CA GLY A 44 -1.62 11.84 -11.59
C GLY A 44 -0.24 12.44 -11.93
N ILE A 45 0.62 12.68 -10.93
CA ILE A 45 1.95 13.26 -11.12
C ILE A 45 2.97 12.14 -11.34
N VAL A 46 3.70 12.20 -12.45
CA VAL A 46 4.79 11.26 -12.77
C VAL A 46 6.12 11.87 -12.34
N ILE A 47 6.96 11.11 -11.66
CA ILE A 47 8.31 11.49 -11.22
C ILE A 47 9.34 10.57 -11.85
N ASP A 48 10.57 11.04 -12.08
CA ASP A 48 11.66 10.20 -12.56
C ASP A 48 12.59 9.78 -11.43
N VAL A 49 12.96 8.50 -11.42
CA VAL A 49 13.81 7.91 -10.39
C VAL A 49 15.03 7.27 -11.02
N CYS A 50 16.21 7.79 -10.71
CA CYS A 50 17.47 7.12 -10.98
C CYS A 50 17.75 6.14 -9.84
N LYS A 51 18.08 4.88 -10.19
CA LYS A 51 18.40 3.83 -9.20
C LYS A 51 19.55 4.24 -8.26
N SER A 52 20.54 4.96 -8.79
CA SER A 52 21.76 5.31 -8.04
C SER A 52 21.76 6.72 -7.47
N HIS A 53 20.96 7.64 -8.01
CA HIS A 53 21.08 9.08 -7.72
C HIS A 53 19.79 9.73 -7.18
N GLY A 54 18.75 8.93 -6.98
CA GLY A 54 17.51 9.38 -6.35
C GLY A 54 16.50 9.98 -7.31
N ILE A 55 15.71 10.93 -6.82
CA ILE A 55 14.51 11.44 -7.48
C ILE A 55 14.81 12.77 -8.18
N TRP A 56 14.34 12.87 -9.41
CA TRP A 56 14.42 14.06 -10.23
C TRP A 56 13.02 14.59 -10.51
N PHE A 57 12.88 15.91 -10.39
CA PHE A 57 11.65 16.63 -10.71
C PHE A 57 11.95 17.66 -11.79
N ASP A 58 11.02 17.85 -12.72
CA ASP A 58 10.93 19.13 -13.43
C ASP A 58 10.11 20.16 -12.63
N ILE A 59 10.14 21.42 -13.09
CA ILE A 59 9.50 22.54 -12.39
C ILE A 59 7.98 22.32 -12.26
N LYS A 60 7.34 21.71 -13.26
CA LYS A 60 5.89 21.49 -13.27
C LYS A 60 5.51 20.32 -12.37
N GLU A 61 6.32 19.27 -12.33
CA GLU A 61 6.14 18.12 -11.44
C GLU A 61 6.24 18.55 -9.98
N LEU A 62 7.27 19.33 -9.62
CA LEU A 62 7.43 19.83 -8.25
C LEU A 62 6.28 20.75 -7.82
N ASP A 63 5.87 21.69 -8.67
CA ASP A 63 4.72 22.57 -8.41
C ASP A 63 3.42 21.76 -8.23
N GLY A 64 3.20 20.75 -9.08
CA GLY A 64 2.08 19.82 -8.94
C GLY A 64 2.07 19.09 -7.60
N ILE A 65 3.22 18.60 -7.14
CA ILE A 65 3.34 17.92 -5.84
C ILE A 65 3.04 18.88 -4.69
N LEU A 66 3.58 20.09 -4.72
CA LEU A 66 3.34 21.09 -3.68
C LEU A 66 1.87 21.48 -3.62
N LYS A 67 1.21 21.67 -4.77
CA LYS A 67 -0.25 21.92 -4.84
C LYS A 67 -1.05 20.73 -4.29
N PHE A 68 -0.66 19.51 -4.66
CA PHE A 68 -1.33 18.29 -4.19
C PHE A 68 -1.23 18.15 -2.67
N ILE A 69 -0.04 18.38 -2.09
CA ILE A 69 0.17 18.37 -0.64
C ILE A 69 -0.67 19.46 0.04
N ARG A 70 -0.60 20.71 -0.44
CA ARG A 70 -1.35 21.84 0.14
C ARG A 70 -2.87 21.64 0.09
N SER A 71 -3.37 20.91 -0.90
CA SER A 71 -4.81 20.62 -1.03
C SER A 71 -5.33 19.59 0.01
N GLY A 72 -4.45 19.00 0.83
CA GLY A 72 -4.83 17.99 1.82
C GLY A 72 -5.29 16.66 1.21
N GLN A 73 -5.07 16.45 -0.09
CA GLN A 73 -5.53 15.26 -0.80
C GLN A 73 -4.82 13.99 -0.36
N LEU A 74 -3.59 14.10 0.17
CA LEU A 74 -2.88 12.98 0.78
C LEU A 74 -3.63 12.42 1.99
N GLN A 75 -4.04 13.27 2.93
CA GLN A 75 -4.81 12.82 4.10
C GLN A 75 -6.15 12.18 3.68
N LYS A 76 -6.88 12.81 2.75
CA LYS A 76 -8.15 12.27 2.23
C LYS A 76 -7.97 10.90 1.56
N ALA A 77 -6.89 10.69 0.81
CA ALA A 77 -6.58 9.41 0.19
C ALA A 77 -6.27 8.33 1.23
N GLN A 78 -5.48 8.67 2.26
CA GLN A 78 -5.17 7.76 3.37
C GLN A 78 -6.42 7.37 4.17
N GLU A 79 -7.26 8.34 4.54
CA GLU A 79 -8.53 8.09 5.25
C GLU A 79 -9.45 7.18 4.46
N LYS A 80 -9.56 7.39 3.14
CA LYS A 80 -10.35 6.54 2.24
C LYS A 80 -9.80 5.11 2.21
N ALA A 81 -8.47 4.94 2.12
CA ALA A 81 -7.83 3.63 2.14
C ALA A 81 -8.09 2.89 3.47
N VAL A 82 -7.95 3.58 4.61
CA VAL A 82 -8.26 3.04 5.94
C VAL A 82 -9.74 2.64 6.04
N ARG A 83 -10.65 3.48 5.55
CA ARG A 83 -12.09 3.19 5.55
C ARG A 83 -12.42 1.93 4.73
N ILE A 84 -11.78 1.77 3.58
CA ILE A 84 -11.94 0.58 2.73
C ILE A 84 -11.40 -0.66 3.44
N ALA A 85 -10.21 -0.59 4.04
CA ALA A 85 -9.61 -1.70 4.78
C ALA A 85 -10.50 -2.15 5.95
N LYS A 86 -11.01 -1.20 6.76
CA LYS A 86 -11.94 -1.49 7.87
C LYS A 86 -13.22 -2.18 7.41
N ARG A 87 -13.79 -1.79 6.26
CA ARG A 87 -14.98 -2.44 5.69
C ARG A 87 -14.70 -3.89 5.30
N LYS A 88 -13.56 -4.16 4.64
CA LYS A 88 -13.15 -5.52 4.27
C LYS A 88 -13.01 -6.43 5.49
N LEU A 89 -12.37 -5.93 6.57
CA LEU A 89 -12.20 -6.69 7.82
C LEU A 89 -13.54 -7.04 8.49
N LYS A 90 -14.49 -6.09 8.54
CA LYS A 90 -15.83 -6.34 9.11
C LYS A 90 -16.59 -7.42 8.33
N SER A 91 -16.56 -7.34 7.01
CA SER A 91 -17.20 -8.35 6.14
C SER A 91 -16.59 -9.74 6.36
N ASN A 92 -15.26 -9.82 6.43
CA ASN A 92 -14.58 -11.11 6.66
C ASN A 92 -14.92 -11.72 8.02
N LYS A 93 -15.06 -10.90 9.08
CA LYS A 93 -15.47 -11.38 10.41
C LYS A 93 -16.92 -11.88 10.43
N GLN A 94 -17.82 -11.25 9.67
CA GLN A 94 -19.21 -11.73 9.54
C GLN A 94 -19.27 -13.04 8.76
N ASN A 95 -18.50 -13.16 7.68
CA ASN A 95 -18.39 -14.40 6.91
C ASN A 95 -17.82 -15.54 7.76
N ASN A 96 -16.76 -15.30 8.53
CA ASN A 96 -16.17 -16.31 9.41
C ASN A 96 -17.13 -16.73 10.53
N LYS A 97 -17.86 -15.79 11.14
CA LYS A 97 -18.89 -16.12 12.13
C LYS A 97 -20.08 -16.87 11.53
N ALA A 98 -20.48 -16.51 10.31
CA ALA A 98 -21.54 -17.21 9.59
C ALA A 98 -21.10 -18.64 9.26
N SER A 99 -19.88 -18.84 8.75
CA SER A 99 -19.34 -20.18 8.48
C SER A 99 -19.15 -21.01 9.74
N GLU A 100 -18.71 -20.40 10.85
CA GLU A 100 -18.60 -21.06 12.16
C GLU A 100 -19.97 -21.44 12.73
N SER A 101 -20.99 -20.58 12.55
CA SER A 101 -22.36 -20.88 12.94
C SER A 101 -23.03 -21.95 12.08
N VAL A 102 -22.64 -22.07 10.81
CA VAL A 102 -23.09 -23.16 9.91
C VAL A 102 -22.40 -24.46 10.31
N LEU A 103 -21.11 -24.42 10.65
CA LEU A 103 -20.37 -25.59 11.16
C LEU A 103 -21.00 -26.13 12.45
N MET A 104 -21.37 -25.26 13.40
CA MET A 104 -22.04 -25.67 14.65
C MET A 104 -23.49 -26.13 14.47
N LYS A 105 -24.19 -25.67 13.43
CA LYS A 105 -25.57 -26.12 13.13
C LYS A 105 -25.64 -27.45 12.38
N ASN A 106 -24.56 -27.85 11.71
CA ASN A 106 -24.48 -29.14 11.01
C ASN A 106 -24.08 -30.32 11.92
N VAL A 107 -23.80 -30.07 13.21
CA VAL A 107 -23.58 -31.12 14.24
C VAL A 107 -24.91 -31.45 14.94
N GLY A 108 -25.92 -31.78 14.15
CA GLY A 108 -27.25 -32.08 14.65
C GLY A 108 -27.91 -33.13 13.77
N SER A 109 -27.92 -34.37 14.27
CA SER A 109 -28.57 -35.57 13.75
C SER A 109 -27.62 -36.55 13.05
N HIS A 110 -26.94 -37.37 13.84
CA HIS A 110 -27.01 -38.84 13.76
C HIS A 110 -26.46 -39.40 15.10
N ALA A 111 -27.08 -40.46 15.59
CA ALA A 111 -26.79 -41.05 16.88
C ALA A 111 -25.30 -41.39 17.05
N GLY A 112 -24.72 -40.96 18.18
CA GLY A 112 -23.53 -41.54 18.80
C GLY A 112 -22.20 -41.39 18.06
N VAL A 113 -21.46 -40.31 18.34
CA VAL A 113 -20.05 -40.33 18.78
C VAL A 113 -19.68 -38.91 19.24
N ASP A 114 -19.23 -38.79 20.49
CA ASP A 114 -18.95 -37.51 21.13
C ASP A 114 -17.49 -37.10 20.86
N VAL A 115 -17.28 -36.36 19.77
CA VAL A 115 -15.95 -35.89 19.28
C VAL A 115 -15.20 -35.06 20.34
N PHE A 116 -15.91 -34.51 21.32
CA PHE A 116 -15.32 -33.70 22.38
C PHE A 116 -14.45 -34.53 23.34
N SER A 117 -14.73 -35.83 23.48
CA SER A 117 -13.98 -36.72 24.39
C SER A 117 -12.66 -37.23 23.82
N GLU A 118 -12.44 -37.19 22.49
CA GLU A 118 -11.18 -37.62 21.88
C GLU A 118 -10.06 -36.57 21.96
N ILE A 119 -10.42 -35.28 22.03
CA ILE A 119 -9.45 -34.18 22.04
C ILE A 119 -8.77 -34.02 23.42
N ILE A 120 -9.48 -34.33 24.52
CA ILE A 120 -8.93 -34.23 25.88
C ILE A 120 -7.85 -35.30 26.17
N GLY A 121 -7.84 -36.42 25.42
CA GLY A 121 -6.82 -37.46 25.57
C GLY A 121 -5.40 -37.03 25.12
N TRP A 122 -5.26 -35.94 24.36
CA TRP A 122 -3.96 -35.44 23.89
C TRP A 122 -3.34 -34.36 24.79
N LEU A 123 -4.03 -33.95 25.85
CA LEU A 123 -3.65 -32.79 26.67
C LEU A 123 -3.36 -33.12 28.14
N LEU A 124 -3.40 -34.41 28.51
CA LEU A 124 -3.09 -34.89 29.86
C LEU A 124 -2.17 -36.14 29.86
N ASP A 125 -1.39 -36.33 28.80
CA ASP A 125 -0.17 -37.17 28.79
C ASP A 125 1.05 -36.30 28.40
#